data_AF-W6QRI2-F1
#
_entry.id   AF-W6QRI2-F1
#
_cell.length_a   1.000
_cell.length_b   1.000
_cell.length_c   1.000
_cell.angle_alpha   90.00
_cell.angle_beta   90.00
_cell.angle_gamma   90.00
#
_symmetry.space_group_name_H-M   'P 1'
#
loop_
_entity.id
_entity.type
_entity.pdbx_description
1 polymer ?
#
loop_
_entity_poly.entity_id
_entity_poly.type
_entity_poly.pdbx_seq_one_letter_code
_entity_poly.pdbx_strand_id
1 'polypeptide(L)' 'MDASNVTFDPPNMYSNNPQEKTRIINLVISQAPAGAASAIVVNGWHTSRSDKRRHCTVDYYNAAGGWISREHII' A
#
# COMPACT_ATOMS: atom_id res chain seq x y z
N MET A 1 -10.51 4.16 -5.54
CA MET A 1 -10.33 3.26 -4.39
C MET A 1 -10.49 4.08 -3.11
N ASP A 2 -11.19 3.54 -2.12
CA ASP A 2 -11.43 4.21 -0.83
C ASP A 2 -10.49 3.70 0.27
N ALA A 3 -10.32 4.48 1.33
CA ALA A 3 -9.46 4.14 2.47
C ALA A 3 -9.81 2.80 3.15
N SER A 4 -11.09 2.42 3.16
CA SER A 4 -11.54 1.13 3.69
C SER A 4 -11.07 -0.07 2.87
N ASN A 5 -10.68 0.13 1.62
CA ASN A 5 -10.22 -0.92 0.71
C ASN A 5 -8.70 -1.06 0.69
N VAL A 6 -8.00 -0.32 1.57
CA VAL A 6 -6.56 -0.45 1.80
C VAL A 6 -6.34 -1.24 3.07
N THR A 7 -5.77 -2.43 2.95
CA THR A 7 -5.44 -3.30 4.09
C THR A 7 -3.93 -3.45 4.24
N PHE A 8 -3.51 -4.08 5.33
CA PHE A 8 -2.11 -4.28 5.68
C PHE A 8 -1.87 -5.76 5.97
N ASP A 9 -0.73 -6.26 5.50
CA ASP A 9 -0.24 -7.59 5.82
C ASP A 9 1.20 -7.48 6.33
N PRO A 10 1.46 -7.72 7.63
CA PRO A 10 0.51 -8.20 8.64
C PRO A 10 -0.52 -7.13 9.07
N PRO A 11 -1.70 -7.52 9.59
CA PRO A 11 -2.80 -6.59 9.91
C PRO A 11 -2.49 -5.63 11.06
N ASN A 12 -1.53 -5.98 11.91
CA ASN A 12 -1.05 -5.11 13.00
C ASN A 12 0.04 -4.13 12.57
N MET A 13 0.40 -4.09 11.28
CA MET A 13 1.34 -3.09 10.77
C MET A 13 0.85 -1.68 11.11
N TYR A 14 1.74 -0.88 11.71
CA TYR A 14 1.46 0.48 12.20
C TYR A 14 0.32 0.59 13.22
N SER A 15 -0.06 -0.48 13.94
CA SER A 15 -1.09 -0.41 14.99
C SER A 15 -0.77 0.62 16.07
N ASN A 16 0.53 0.78 16.39
CA ASN A 16 1.02 1.72 17.41
C ASN A 16 1.32 3.11 16.84
N ASN A 17 1.13 3.33 15.53
CA ASN A 17 1.31 4.63 14.90
C ASN A 17 0.18 4.93 13.89
N PRO A 18 -1.02 5.31 14.38
CA PRO A 18 -2.19 5.56 13.53
C PRO A 18 -1.98 6.71 12.54
N GLN A 19 -1.16 7.71 12.87
CA GLN A 19 -0.87 8.82 11.97
C GLN A 19 -0.10 8.34 10.73
N GLU A 20 0.91 7.47 10.93
CA GLU A 20 1.66 6.88 9.82
C GLU A 20 0.77 5.95 8.98
N LYS A 21 -0.11 5.18 9.63
CA LYS A 21 -1.07 4.33 8.94
C LYS A 21 -1.96 5.15 7.99
N THR A 22 -2.52 6.26 8.48
CA THR A 22 -3.34 7.18 7.65
C THR A 22 -2.53 7.79 6.51
N ARG A 23 -1.29 8.20 6.77
CA ARG A 23 -0.40 8.74 5.73
C ARG A 23 -0.16 7.72 4.62
N ILE A 24 0.15 6.48 4.96
CA ILE A 24 0.35 5.39 3.99
C ILE A 24 -0.91 5.16 3.18
N ILE A 25 -2.09 5.07 3.81
CA ILE A 25 -3.37 4.89 3.09
C ILE A 25 -3.58 5.99 2.05
N ASN A 26 -3.34 7.26 2.41
CA ASN A 26 -3.49 8.38 1.48
C ASN A 26 -2.50 8.30 0.31
N LEU A 27 -1.26 7.88 0.57
CA LEU A 27 -0.26 7.66 -0.49
C LEU A 27 -0.67 6.51 -1.41
N VAL A 28 -1.13 5.39 -0.86
CA VAL A 28 -1.65 4.23 -1.63
C VAL A 28 -2.79 4.65 -2.56
N ILE A 29 -3.75 5.44 -2.07
CA ILE A 29 -4.87 5.92 -2.90
C ILE A 29 -4.40 6.86 -3.99
N SER A 30 -3.51 7.82 -3.67
CA SER A 30 -3.06 8.82 -4.64
C SER A 30 -2.13 8.25 -5.73
N GLN A 31 -1.38 7.20 -5.42
CA GLN A 31 -0.43 6.56 -6.35
C GLN A 31 -1.01 5.28 -6.98
N ALA A 32 -2.29 4.97 -6.74
CA ALA A 32 -2.92 3.76 -7.25
C ALA A 32 -2.96 3.76 -8.80
N PRO A 33 -2.65 2.62 -9.44
CA PRO A 33 -2.79 2.49 -10.89
C PRO A 33 -4.26 2.53 -11.30
N ALA A 34 -4.51 2.93 -12.55
CA ALA A 34 -5.86 2.95 -13.11
C ALA A 34 -6.50 1.55 -13.05
N GLY A 35 -7.75 1.49 -12.59
CA GLY A 35 -8.48 0.23 -12.42
C GLY A 35 -8.29 -0.47 -11.06
N ALA A 36 -7.43 0.04 -10.19
CA ALA A 36 -7.30 -0.47 -8.82
C ALA A 36 -8.54 -0.12 -7.97
N ALA A 37 -9.13 -1.14 -7.36
CA ALA A 37 -10.29 -1.05 -6.48
C ALA A 37 -9.93 -1.31 -5.01
N SER A 38 -8.91 -2.13 -4.76
CA SER A 38 -8.36 -2.42 -3.42
C SER A 38 -6.84 -2.58 -3.47
N ALA A 39 -6.21 -2.48 -2.31
CA ALA A 39 -4.77 -2.61 -2.16
C ALA A 39 -4.38 -3.27 -0.83
N ILE A 40 -3.26 -3.99 -0.83
CA ILE A 40 -2.67 -4.60 0.36
C ILE A 40 -1.24 -4.07 0.51
N VAL A 41 -0.97 -3.41 1.62
CA VAL A 41 0.39 -3.02 2.01
C VAL A 41 1.08 -4.26 2.58
N VAL A 42 1.92 -4.90 1.77
CA VAL A 42 2.61 -6.16 2.11
C VAL A 42 3.96 -5.94 2.81
N ASN A 43 4.51 -4.74 2.72
CA ASN A 43 5.68 -4.34 3.50
C ASN A 43 5.63 -2.84 3.79
N GLY A 44 5.86 -2.47 5.05
CA GLY A 44 5.92 -1.08 5.47
C GLY A 44 7.15 -0.36 4.93
N TRP A 45 7.39 0.86 5.41
CA TRP A 45 8.54 1.68 5.05
C TRP A 45 9.86 0.96 5.28
N HIS A 46 10.55 0.67 4.19
CA HIS A 46 11.86 0.05 4.19
C HIS A 46 12.70 0.62 3.06
N THR A 47 13.95 0.15 2.96
CA THR A 47 14.80 0.35 1.79
C THR A 47 15.23 -1.02 1.30
N SER A 48 15.49 -1.15 0.01
CA SER A 48 15.97 -2.38 -0.58
C SER A 48 17.39 -2.19 -1.14
N ARG A 49 18.05 -3.30 -1.50
CA ARG A 49 19.41 -3.21 -2.04
C ARG A 49 19.45 -2.43 -3.35
N SER A 50 18.43 -2.61 -4.19
CA SER A 50 18.26 -1.99 -5.51
C SER A 50 17.50 -0.66 -5.47
N ASP A 51 16.53 -0.46 -4.58
CA ASP A 51 15.85 0.83 -4.38
C ASP A 51 16.23 1.43 -3.03
N LYS A 52 17.08 2.45 -3.07
CA LYS A 52 17.60 3.14 -1.88
C LYS A 52 16.61 4.15 -1.29
N ARG A 53 15.53 4.49 -1.99
CA ARG A 53 14.50 5.38 -1.47
C ARG A 53 13.73 4.64 -0.38
N ARG A 54 13.26 5.35 0.64
CA ARG A 54 12.36 4.78 1.64
C ARG A 54 11.00 4.57 0.98
N HIS A 55 10.51 3.33 0.92
CA HIS A 55 9.26 2.97 0.25
C HIS A 55 8.45 1.94 1.03
N CYS A 56 7.14 1.89 0.80
CA CYS A 56 6.31 0.73 1.15
C CYS A 56 6.06 -0.11 -0.11
N THR A 57 5.91 -1.42 0.04
CA THR A 57 5.51 -2.31 -1.05
C THR A 57 4.02 -2.59 -0.95
N VAL A 58 3.31 -2.43 -2.07
CA VAL A 58 1.85 -2.50 -2.14
C VAL A 58 1.42 -3.34 -3.33
N ASP A 59 0.52 -4.29 -3.10
CA ASP A 59 -0.18 -5.02 -4.17
C ASP A 59 -1.53 -4.37 -4.44
N TYR A 60 -1.86 -4.14 -5.71
CA TYR A 60 -3.14 -3.57 -6.15
C TYR A 60 -3.99 -4.62 -6.85
N TYR A 61 -5.31 -4.53 -6.65
CA TYR A 61 -6.29 -5.46 -7.19
C TYR A 61 -7.46 -4.71 -7.83
N ASN A 62 -8.06 -5.30 -8.85
CA ASN A 62 -9.25 -4.77 -9.52
C ASN A 62 -10.53 -5.12 -8.74
N ALA A 63 -11.68 -4.60 -9.21
CA ALA A 63 -12.97 -4.82 -8.54
C ALA A 63 -13.43 -6.28 -8.50
N ALA A 64 -12.90 -7.15 -9.38
CA ALA A 64 -13.16 -8.58 -9.37
C ALA A 64 -12.19 -9.37 -8.47
N GLY A 65 -11.30 -8.68 -7.73
CA GLY A 65 -10.26 -9.29 -6.90
C GLY A 65 -9.05 -9.80 -7.69
N GLY A 66 -8.96 -9.49 -8.99
CA GLY A 66 -7.81 -9.85 -9.81
C GLY A 66 -6.61 -8.96 -9.50
N TRP A 67 -5.43 -9.56 -9.33
CA TRP A 67 -4.17 -8.83 -9.14
C TRP A 67 -3.85 -7.97 -10.38
N ILE A 68 -3.42 -6.73 -10.14
CA ILE A 68 -3.04 -5.77 -11.19
C ILE A 68 -1.52 -5.64 -11.25
N SER A 69 -0.92 -5.17 -10.15
CA SER A 69 0.52 -4.90 -10.08
C SER A 69 1.00 -4.81 -8.63
N ARG A 70 2.33 -4.83 -8.48
CA ARG A 70 3.04 -4.51 -7.24
C ARG A 70 3.82 -3.22 -7.45
N GLU A 71 3.60 -2.22 -6.62
CA GLU A 71 4.28 -0.93 -6.72
C GLU A 71 5.01 -0.56 -5.42
N HIS A 72 5.95 0.37 -5.56
CA HIS A 72 6.58 1.06 -4.44
C HIS A 72 5.97 2.46 -4.30
N ILE A 73 5.37 2.74 -3.14
CA ILE A 73 4.94 4.11 -2.80
C ILE A 73 6.06 4.81 -2.03
N ILE A 74 6.24 6.11 -2.30
CA ILE A 74 7.29 6.97 -1.73
C ILE A 74 6.66 8.24 -1.19
#